data_AF-A0A819YAR3-F1
#
_entry.id   AF-A0A819YAR3-F1
#
_cell.length_a   1.000
_cell.length_b   1.000
_cell.length_c   1.000
_cell.angle_alpha   90.00
_cell.angle_beta   90.00
_cell.angle_gamma   90.00
#
_symmetry.space_group_name_H-M   'P 1'
#
loop_
_entity.id
_entity.type
_entity.pdbx_description
1 polymer ?
#
loop_
_entity_poly.entity_id
_entity_poly.type
_entity_poly.pdbx_seq_one_letter_code
_entity_poly.pdbx_strand_id
1 'polypeptide(L)' 'FWDKDERTKLKTSDVINDQPVACCSFDARGQLFAYASSYDWHKGHEGNSQTKKNAIFLRQCFEEMKPKPKR' A
#
# COMPACT_ATOMS: atom_id res chain seq x y z
N PHE A 1 3.17 0.99 -6.82
CA PHE A 1 3.46 2.34 -7.32
C PHE A 1 3.39 2.36 -8.85
N TRP A 2 2.97 3.49 -9.41
CA TRP A 2 2.71 3.65 -10.85
C TRP A 2 3.33 4.96 -11.33
N ASP A 3 3.85 4.93 -12.55
CA ASP A 3 4.19 6.12 -13.32
C ASP A 3 3.08 6.34 -14.35
N LYS A 4 2.34 7.44 -14.21
CA LYS A 4 1.20 7.75 -15.08
C LYS A 4 1.63 8.28 -16.45
N ASP A 5 2.79 8.93 -16.53
CA ASP A 5 3.24 9.61 -17.73
C ASP A 5 3.83 8.60 -18.71
N GLU A 6 4.61 7.65 -18.20
CA GLU A 6 5.11 6.50 -18.96
C GLU A 6 4.09 5.33 -19.01
N ARG A 7 2.97 5.43 -18.28
CA ARG A 7 1.93 4.39 -18.18
C ARG A 7 2.48 3.02 -17.76
N THR A 8 3.43 3.01 -16.82
CA THR A 8 4.10 1.79 -16.35
C THR A 8 3.89 1.53 -14.87
N LYS A 9 3.91 0.24 -14.50
CA LYS A 9 3.99 -0.19 -13.11
C LYS A 9 5.43 -0.10 -12.63
N LEU A 10 5.69 0.71 -11.60
CA LEU A 10 7.02 0.83 -10.99
C LEU A 10 7.31 -0.41 -10.14
N LYS A 11 6.41 -0.70 -9.18
CA LYS A 11 6.57 -1.79 -8.20
C LYS A 11 5.21 -2.37 -7.80
N THR A 12 5.15 -3.70 -7.73
CA THR A 12 4.08 -4.45 -7.05
C THR A 12 4.48 -4.65 -5.60
N SER A 13 3.57 -4.40 -4.65
CA SER A 13 3.79 -4.73 -3.25
C SER A 13 3.74 -6.23 -3.02
N ASP A 14 4.53 -6.72 -2.08
CA ASP A 14 4.37 -8.07 -1.56
C ASP A 14 3.06 -8.16 -0.76
N VAL A 15 2.54 -9.38 -0.62
CA VAL A 15 1.41 -9.63 0.28
C VAL A 15 1.94 -9.62 1.71
N ILE A 16 1.65 -8.55 2.44
CA ILE A 16 2.24 -8.31 3.77
C ILE A 16 1.41 -9.00 4.86
N ASN A 17 0.11 -9.15 4.65
CA ASN A 17 -0.77 -9.97 5.47
C ASN A 17 -2.06 -10.34 4.70
N ASP A 18 -2.91 -11.12 5.36
CA ASP A 18 -4.21 -11.57 4.85
C ASP A 18 -5.35 -10.57 5.16
N GLN A 19 -5.06 -9.27 5.11
CA GLN A 19 -6.04 -8.21 5.30
C GLN A 19 -5.93 -7.11 4.22
N PRO A 20 -7.05 -6.47 3.84
CA PRO A 20 -7.05 -5.36 2.89
C PRO A 20 -6.24 -4.15 3.38
N VAL A 21 -5.82 -3.32 2.43
CA VAL A 21 -5.31 -1.97 2.72
C VAL A 21 -6.48 -1.00 2.73
N ALA A 22 -6.89 -0.56 3.92
CA ALA A 22 -8.06 0.29 4.09
C ALA A 22 -7.77 1.77 3.77
N CYS A 23 -6.56 2.24 4.06
CA CYS A 23 -6.12 3.60 3.73
C CYS A 23 -4.59 3.68 3.62
N CYS A 24 -4.10 4.73 2.96
CA CYS A 24 -2.67 5.00 2.85
C CYS A 24 -2.39 6.49 2.63
N SER A 25 -1.17 6.93 2.94
CA SER A 25 -0.70 8.28 2.70
C SER A 25 0.84 8.33 2.67
N PHE A 26 1.37 9.42 2.11
CA PHE A 26 2.79 9.75 2.19
C PHE A 26 3.05 10.78 3.29
N ASP A 27 4.26 10.78 3.83
CA ASP A 27 4.74 11.93 4.59
C ASP A 27 4.96 13.15 3.68
N ALA A 28 5.12 14.33 4.27
CA ALA A 28 5.27 15.59 3.54
C ALA A 28 6.47 15.62 2.57
N ARG A 29 7.50 14.78 2.78
CA ARG A 29 8.70 14.70 1.94
C ARG A 29 8.67 13.54 0.95
N GLY A 30 7.62 12.71 0.96
CA GLY A 30 7.50 11.52 0.12
C GLY A 30 8.55 10.43 0.38
N GLN A 31 9.18 10.45 1.57
CA GLN A 31 10.18 9.46 1.97
C GLN A 31 9.53 8.20 2.52
N LEU A 32 8.39 8.35 3.22
CA LEU A 32 7.65 7.30 3.88
C LEU A 32 6.28 7.16 3.24
N PHE A 33 5.93 5.93 2.90
CA PHE A 33 4.58 5.50 2.59
C PHE A 33 4.00 4.76 3.80
N ALA A 34 2.94 5.31 4.37
CA ALA A 34 2.18 4.70 5.44
C ALA A 34 0.91 4.05 4.88
N TYR A 35 0.58 2.84 5.32
CA TYR A 35 -0.69 2.21 4.96
C TYR A 35 -1.24 1.38 6.12
N ALA A 36 -2.57 1.39 6.25
CA ALA A 36 -3.29 0.66 7.28
C ALA A 36 -3.82 -0.66 6.70
N SER A 37 -3.48 -1.75 7.38
CA SER A 37 -4.09 -3.06 7.16
C SER A 37 -5.26 -3.22 8.12
N SER A 38 -6.46 -3.27 7.57
CA SER A 38 -7.70 -3.47 8.31
C SER A 38 -8.75 -4.02 7.37
N TYR A 39 -9.70 -4.77 7.91
CA TYR A 39 -10.90 -5.09 7.16
C TYR A 39 -11.63 -3.80 6.76
N ASP A 40 -11.98 -3.70 5.48
CA ASP A 40 -12.60 -2.55 4.81
C ASP A 40 -14.09 -2.79 4.48
N TRP A 41 -14.66 -3.87 5.02
CA TRP A 41 -16.06 -4.27 4.82
C TRP A 41 -16.43 -4.79 3.43
N HIS A 42 -15.46 -5.11 2.55
CA HIS A 42 -15.72 -5.55 1.17
C HIS A 42 -16.54 -6.86 1.04
N LYS A 43 -16.73 -7.63 2.12
CA LYS A 43 -17.59 -8.84 2.20
C LYS A 43 -18.67 -8.72 3.28
N GLY A 44 -19.02 -7.50 3.69
CA GLY A 44 -20.01 -7.26 4.75
C GLY A 44 -19.60 -7.81 6.12
N HIS A 45 -20.56 -7.90 7.03
CA HIS A 45 -20.28 -8.33 8.41
C HIS A 45 -19.77 -9.78 8.50
N GLU A 46 -20.18 -10.65 7.58
CA GLU A 46 -19.78 -12.07 7.55
C GLU A 46 -18.27 -12.25 7.31
N GLY A 47 -17.65 -11.33 6.57
CA GLY A 47 -16.21 -11.35 6.31
C GLY A 47 -15.36 -10.75 7.44
N ASN A 48 -15.97 -10.12 8.44
CA ASN A 48 -15.25 -9.47 9.52
C ASN A 48 -14.84 -10.48 10.60
N SER A 49 -13.54 -10.55 10.91
CA SER A 49 -13.02 -11.39 11.99
C SER A 49 -12.44 -10.53 13.11
N GLN A 50 -13.01 -10.63 14.31
CA GLN A 50 -12.55 -9.91 15.50
C GLN A 50 -11.18 -10.39 16.01
N THR A 51 -10.70 -11.55 15.54
CA THR A 51 -9.37 -12.08 15.93
C THR A 51 -8.24 -11.50 15.09
N LYS A 52 -8.55 -10.94 13.91
CA LYS A 52 -7.56 -10.31 13.05
C LYS A 52 -7.21 -8.92 13.61
N LYS A 53 -5.92 -8.65 13.82
CA LYS A 53 -5.44 -7.37 14.37
C LYS A 53 -5.26 -6.34 13.26
N ASN A 54 -5.69 -5.12 13.53
CA ASN A 54 -5.37 -3.97 12.68
C ASN A 54 -3.92 -3.54 12.90
N ALA A 55 -3.26 -3.11 11.82
CA ALA A 55 -1.87 -2.68 11.88
C ALA A 55 -1.63 -1.50 10.93
N ILE A 56 -0.69 -0.63 11.30
CA ILE A 56 -0.17 0.43 10.45
C ILE A 56 1.26 0.06 10.11
N PHE A 57 1.59 0.12 8.82
CA PHE A 57 2.93 -0.17 8.32
C PHE A 57 3.54 1.08 7.73
N LEU A 58 4.86 1.21 7.91
CA LEU A 58 5.66 2.28 7.33
C LEU A 58 6.69 1.67 6.40
N ARG A 59 6.79 2.20 5.18
CA ARG A 59 7.75 1.78 4.17
C ARG A 59 8.53 2.99 3.68
N GLN A 60 9.86 2.89 3.72
CA GLN A 60 10.71 3.82 2.97
C GLN A 60 10.56 3.50 1.48
N CYS A 61 10.02 4.44 0.70
CA CYS A 61 9.58 4.18 -0.67
C CYS A 61 10.22 5.08 -1.73
N PHE A 62 11.02 6.07 -1.33
CA PHE A 62 11.53 7.10 -2.23
C PHE A 62 12.28 6.52 -3.45
N GLU A 63 13.21 5.59 -3.21
CA GLU A 63 13.98 4.93 -4.27
C GLU A 63 13.11 4.09 -5.21
N GLU A 64 12.05 3.46 -4.69
CA GLU A 64 11.14 2.60 -5.47
C GLU A 64 10.14 3.37 -6.32
N MET A 65 9.99 4.68 -6.05
CA MET A 65 9.09 5.59 -6.76
C MET A 65 9.80 6.37 -7.86
N LYS A 66 11.12 6.20 -8.04
CA LYS A 66 11.84 6.83 -9.14
C LYS A 66 11.41 6.23 -10.48
N PRO A 67 11.26 7.05 -11.55
CA PRO A 67 11.00 6.55 -12.88
C PRO A 67 12.05 5.52 -13.31
N LYS A 68 11.62 4.50 -14.05
CA LYS A 68 12.57 3.52 -14.60
C LYS A 68 13.41 4.20 -15.70
N PRO A 69 14.71 3.87 -15.82
CA PRO A 69 15.52 4.35 -16.93
C PRO A 69 14.87 3.91 -18.25
N LYS A 70 14.80 4.84 -19.21
CA LYS A 70 14.38 4.50 -20.57
C LYS A 70 15.42 3.56 -21.17
N ARG A 71 14.97 2.38 -21.60
CA ARG A 71 15.78 1.48 -22.43
C ARG A 71 15.85 2.01 -23.85
#